data_AF-A0AAU9K5B1-F1
#
_entry.id   AF-A0AAU9K5B1-F1
#
_cell.length_a   1.000
_cell.length_b   1.000
_cell.length_c   1.000
_cell.angle_alpha   90.00
_cell.angle_beta   90.00
_cell.angle_gamma   90.00
#
_symmetry.space_group_name_H-M   'P 1'
#
loop_
_entity.id
_entity.type
_entity.pdbx_description
1 polymer ?
#
loop_
_entity_poly.entity_id
_entity_poly.type
_entity_poly.pdbx_seq_one_letter_code
_entity_poly.pdbx_strand_id
1 'polypeptide(L)'
;MDPESQATGNNCIYCLFLTSAISLLCVGLGNIAGGVAVWQKADSFNWYNGAYIILGGILTLLVILSGTTRKSMPWITIYLFLLLSCLCVEIGFTIGIIFYSDYESILGEEYANAIRYSMLAGCIIVFICFIIGCWYRGSLRNAQFYKQNAHLLEKRDIKYETPRTDAKREEMANKYDKLKEKWEKS
;
A
#
# COMPACT_ATOMS: atom_id res chain seq x y z
N MET A 1 -26.87 -6.58 12.56
CA MET A 1 -25.48 -6.11 12.43
C MET A 1 -25.57 -4.84 11.59
N ASP A 2 -25.51 -3.66 12.21
CA ASP A 2 -25.81 -2.41 11.50
C ASP A 2 -24.82 -2.17 10.34
N PRO A 3 -25.31 -2.00 9.10
CA PRO A 3 -24.47 -1.79 7.93
C PRO A 3 -23.71 -0.45 7.95
N GLU A 4 -24.13 0.51 8.80
CA GLU A 4 -23.48 1.82 8.95
C GLU A 4 -22.22 1.82 9.82
N SER A 5 -21.86 0.66 10.39
CA SER A 5 -20.88 0.54 11.47
C SER A 5 -19.54 -0.10 11.04
N GLN A 6 -19.11 0.03 9.79
CA GLN A 6 -17.78 -0.49 9.40
C GLN A 6 -16.66 0.50 9.74
N ALA A 7 -15.74 0.12 10.65
CA ALA A 7 -14.55 0.89 10.95
C ALA A 7 -13.70 1.06 9.69
N THR A 8 -13.43 2.30 9.30
CA THR A 8 -12.56 2.62 8.16
C THR A 8 -11.16 2.91 8.68
N GLY A 9 -10.13 2.37 8.01
CA GLY A 9 -8.74 2.66 8.33
C GLY A 9 -8.36 4.11 8.03
N ASN A 10 -7.10 4.48 8.25
CA ASN A 10 -6.61 5.82 7.89
C ASN A 10 -6.72 6.03 6.37
N ASN A 11 -7.51 7.04 5.95
CA ASN A 11 -7.75 7.36 4.54
C ASN A 11 -6.45 7.68 3.78
N CYS A 12 -5.47 8.32 4.42
CA CYS A 12 -4.18 8.61 3.79
C CYS A 12 -3.40 7.33 3.45
N ILE A 13 -3.36 6.38 4.39
CA ILE A 13 -2.70 5.08 4.19
C ILE A 13 -3.45 4.26 3.14
N TYR A 14 -4.79 4.35 3.10
CA TYR A 14 -5.59 3.72 2.06
C TYR A 14 -5.30 4.30 0.66
N CYS A 15 -5.17 5.63 0.54
CA CYS A 15 -4.78 6.26 -0.72
C CYS A 15 -3.39 5.80 -1.17
N LEU A 16 -2.41 5.75 -0.26
CA LEU A 16 -1.07 5.22 -0.57
C LEU A 16 -1.14 3.75 -1.02
N PHE A 17 -1.94 2.94 -0.34
CA PHE A 17 -2.20 1.55 -0.73
C PHE A 17 -2.79 1.46 -2.14
N LEU A 18 -3.81 2.25 -2.46
CA LEU A 18 -4.45 2.24 -3.77
C LEU A 18 -3.50 2.72 -4.88
N THR A 19 -2.71 3.78 -4.63
CA THR A 19 -1.68 4.24 -5.57
C THR A 19 -0.62 3.17 -5.79
N SER A 20 -0.19 2.47 -4.74
CA SER A 20 0.74 1.34 -4.88
C SER A 20 0.11 0.19 -5.67
N ALA A 21 -1.19 -0.10 -5.46
CA ALA A 21 -1.89 -1.11 -6.23
C ALA A 21 -1.99 -0.75 -7.72
N ILE A 22 -2.11 0.53 -8.08
CA ILE A 22 -2.06 0.97 -9.48
C ILE A 22 -0.68 0.68 -10.10
N SER A 23 0.42 0.79 -9.34
CA SER A 23 1.76 0.44 -9.86
C SER A 23 1.90 -1.05 -10.20
N LEU A 24 1.12 -1.93 -9.55
CA LEU A 24 1.04 -3.36 -9.93
C LEU A 24 0.44 -3.55 -11.33
N LEU A 25 -0.35 -2.61 -11.83
CA LEU A 25 -0.86 -2.67 -13.20
C LEU A 25 0.29 -2.59 -14.21
N CYS A 26 1.25 -1.70 -13.98
CA CYS A 26 2.44 -1.57 -14.83
C CYS A 26 3.27 -2.86 -14.81
N VAL A 27 3.44 -3.47 -13.63
CA VAL A 27 4.15 -4.76 -13.50
C VAL A 27 3.38 -5.87 -14.21
N GLY A 28 2.08 -5.99 -13.97
CA GLY A 28 1.24 -7.02 -14.58
C GLY A 28 1.22 -6.94 -16.11
N LEU A 29 1.04 -5.75 -16.68
CA LEU A 29 1.11 -5.52 -18.12
C LEU A 29 2.52 -5.74 -18.67
N GLY A 30 3.56 -5.34 -17.93
CA GLY A 30 4.96 -5.61 -18.28
C GLY A 30 5.25 -7.10 -18.40
N ASN A 31 4.77 -7.91 -17.46
CA ASN A 31 4.93 -9.36 -17.49
C ASN A 31 4.18 -10.00 -18.67
N ILE A 32 2.95 -9.55 -18.95
CA ILE A 32 2.21 -10.01 -20.13
C ILE A 32 2.98 -9.66 -21.41
N ALA A 33 3.44 -8.42 -21.55
CA ALA A 33 4.18 -7.95 -22.71
C ALA A 33 5.49 -8.73 -22.89
N GLY A 34 6.25 -8.94 -21.81
CA GLY A 34 7.47 -9.75 -21.82
C GLY A 34 7.20 -11.19 -22.24
N GLY A 35 6.16 -11.83 -21.68
CA GLY A 35 5.80 -13.21 -22.04
C GLY A 35 5.38 -13.35 -23.50
N VAL A 36 4.62 -12.39 -24.04
CA VAL A 36 4.25 -12.33 -25.45
C VAL A 36 5.46 -12.09 -26.34
N ALA A 37 6.38 -11.20 -25.96
CA ALA A 37 7.60 -10.93 -26.72
C ALA A 37 8.48 -12.18 -26.84
N VAL A 38 8.66 -12.92 -25.74
CA VAL A 38 9.43 -14.17 -25.73
C VAL A 38 8.73 -15.24 -26.57
N TRP A 39 7.41 -15.34 -26.47
CA TRP A 39 6.64 -16.27 -27.31
C TRP A 39 6.81 -15.96 -28.81
N GLN A 40 6.73 -14.69 -29.21
CA GLN A 40 6.95 -14.29 -30.60
C GLN A 40 8.37 -14.55 -31.08
N LYS A 41 9.38 -14.37 -30.23
CA LYS A 41 10.79 -14.57 -30.62
C LYS A 41 11.21 -16.02 -30.65
N ALA A 42 10.64 -16.85 -29.78
CA ALA A 42 10.96 -18.28 -29.71
C ALA A 42 10.14 -19.13 -30.71
N ASP A 43 9.22 -18.53 -31.47
CA ASP A 43 8.26 -19.20 -32.39
C ASP A 43 7.53 -20.41 -31.78
N SER A 44 7.45 -20.47 -30.44
CA SER A 44 6.89 -21.61 -29.73
C SER A 44 6.32 -21.17 -28.38
N PHE A 45 5.15 -21.70 -28.04
CA PHE A 45 4.53 -21.48 -26.74
C PHE A 45 5.01 -22.54 -25.76
N ASN A 46 5.80 -22.13 -24.78
CA ASN A 46 6.26 -22.99 -23.70
C ASN A 46 5.53 -22.65 -22.39
N TRP A 47 5.44 -23.62 -21.47
CA TRP A 47 4.85 -23.46 -20.14
C TRP A 47 5.44 -22.27 -19.39
N TYR A 48 6.72 -21.98 -19.62
CA TYR A 48 7.44 -20.87 -19.00
C TYR A 48 6.87 -19.50 -19.42
N ASN A 49 6.75 -19.24 -20.72
CA ASN A 49 6.21 -17.98 -21.26
C ASN A 49 4.72 -17.84 -20.91
N GLY A 50 3.98 -18.96 -20.96
CA GLY A 50 2.58 -19.02 -20.54
C GLY A 50 2.39 -18.67 -19.07
N ALA A 51 3.22 -19.21 -18.18
CA ALA A 51 3.17 -18.91 -16.76
C ALA A 51 3.43 -17.42 -16.48
N TYR A 52 4.32 -16.79 -17.25
CA TYR A 52 4.63 -15.37 -17.11
C TYR A 52 3.46 -14.46 -17.52
N ILE A 53 2.75 -14.81 -18.60
CA ILE A 53 1.51 -14.14 -19.03
C ILE A 53 0.42 -14.29 -17.95
N ILE A 54 0.24 -15.51 -17.43
CA ILE A 54 -0.76 -15.79 -16.39
C ILE A 54 -0.46 -15.00 -15.11
N LEU A 55 0.81 -14.95 -14.68
CA LEU A 55 1.24 -14.18 -13.53
C LEU A 55 0.94 -12.70 -13.70
N GLY A 56 1.23 -12.12 -14.87
CA GLY A 56 0.89 -10.74 -15.18
C GLY A 56 -0.62 -10.47 -15.17
N GLY A 57 -1.43 -11.44 -15.64
CA GLY A 57 -2.88 -11.40 -15.53
C GLY A 57 -3.37 -11.41 -14.08
N ILE A 58 -2.79 -12.26 -13.22
CA ILE A 58 -3.13 -12.31 -11.79
C ILE A 58 -2.76 -11.00 -11.08
N LEU A 59 -1.57 -10.45 -11.35
CA LEU A 59 -1.15 -9.15 -10.80
C LEU A 59 -2.09 -8.03 -11.22
N THR A 60 -2.57 -8.05 -12.47
CA THR A 60 -3.57 -7.09 -12.98
C THR A 60 -4.91 -7.24 -12.25
N LEU A 61 -5.37 -8.48 -12.02
CA LEU A 61 -6.61 -8.74 -11.28
C LEU A 61 -6.51 -8.31 -9.81
N LEU A 62 -5.33 -8.41 -9.19
CA LEU A 62 -5.11 -7.92 -7.84
C LEU A 62 -5.36 -6.41 -7.73
N VAL A 63 -5.10 -5.62 -8.77
CA VAL A 63 -5.42 -4.18 -8.79
C VAL A 63 -6.91 -3.96 -8.55
N ILE A 64 -7.77 -4.74 -9.21
CA ILE A 64 -9.23 -4.66 -9.05
C ILE A 64 -9.62 -5.07 -7.62
N LEU A 65 -9.05 -6.16 -7.12
CA LEU A 65 -9.31 -6.64 -5.77
C LEU A 65 -8.86 -5.65 -4.69
N SER A 66 -7.83 -4.84 -4.94
CA SER A 66 -7.37 -3.83 -3.98
C SER A 66 -8.50 -2.84 -3.61
N GLY A 67 -9.39 -2.50 -4.55
CA GLY A 67 -10.52 -1.60 -4.32
C GLY A 67 -11.55 -2.14 -3.32
N THR A 68 -11.73 -3.46 -3.27
CA THR A 68 -12.72 -4.10 -2.39
C THR A 68 -12.22 -4.28 -0.95
N THR A 69 -10.92 -4.08 -0.70
CA THR A 69 -10.30 -4.28 0.63
C THR A 69 -10.57 -3.18 1.65
N ARG A 70 -11.18 -2.05 1.25
CA ARG A 70 -11.25 -0.82 2.07
C ARG A 70 -11.81 -1.02 3.48
N LYS A 71 -12.77 -1.92 3.67
CA LYS A 71 -13.51 -2.04 4.93
C LYS A 71 -13.41 -3.40 5.61
N SER A 72 -12.73 -4.36 5.00
CA SER A 72 -12.79 -5.76 5.42
C SER A 72 -11.42 -6.36 5.68
N MET A 73 -11.19 -6.73 6.94
CA MET A 73 -9.96 -7.35 7.41
C MET A 73 -9.68 -8.72 6.76
N PRO A 74 -10.69 -9.59 6.55
CA PRO A 74 -10.49 -10.82 5.77
C PRO A 74 -10.04 -10.55 4.34
N TRP A 75 -10.67 -9.60 3.65
CA TRP A 75 -10.35 -9.30 2.24
C TRP A 75 -8.93 -8.76 2.07
N ILE A 76 -8.48 -7.82 2.93
CA ILE A 76 -7.09 -7.36 2.87
C ILE A 76 -6.08 -8.47 3.21
N THR A 77 -6.45 -9.41 4.09
CA THR A 77 -5.57 -10.54 4.44
C THR A 77 -5.44 -11.52 3.27
N ILE A 78 -6.54 -11.85 2.60
CA ILE A 78 -6.54 -12.67 1.38
C ILE A 78 -5.74 -11.99 0.27
N TYR A 79 -5.97 -10.69 0.06
CA TYR A 79 -5.23 -9.88 -0.91
C TYR A 79 -3.71 -9.94 -0.66
N LEU A 80 -3.27 -9.73 0.59
CA LEU A 80 -1.85 -9.78 0.95
C LEU A 80 -1.24 -11.16 0.78
N PHE A 81 -2.00 -12.22 1.09
CA PHE A 81 -1.55 -13.60 0.87
C PHE A 81 -1.33 -13.86 -0.62
N LEU A 82 -2.28 -13.49 -1.47
CA LEU A 82 -2.15 -13.62 -2.92
C LEU A 82 -0.98 -12.79 -3.47
N LEU A 83 -0.82 -11.55 -2.99
CA LEU A 83 0.28 -10.68 -3.40
C LEU A 83 1.65 -11.27 -3.01
N LEU A 84 1.75 -11.85 -1.81
CA LEU A 84 2.96 -12.54 -1.36
C LEU A 84 3.25 -13.79 -2.21
N SER A 85 2.23 -14.60 -2.52
CA SER A 85 2.39 -15.74 -3.43
C SER A 85 2.88 -15.29 -4.80
N CYS A 86 2.32 -14.21 -5.36
CA CYS A 86 2.78 -13.65 -6.64
C CYS A 86 4.23 -13.17 -6.55
N LEU A 87 4.62 -12.50 -5.46
CA LEU A 87 6.01 -12.07 -5.24
C LEU A 87 6.98 -13.26 -5.24
N CYS A 88 6.66 -14.33 -4.51
CA CYS A 88 7.51 -15.53 -4.47
C CYS A 88 7.66 -16.16 -5.87
N VAL A 89 6.57 -16.22 -6.63
CA VAL A 89 6.57 -16.74 -8.00
C VAL A 89 7.37 -15.84 -8.94
N GLU A 90 7.19 -14.52 -8.86
CA GLU A 90 7.94 -13.52 -9.64
C GLU A 90 9.45 -13.62 -9.38
N ILE A 91 9.86 -13.72 -8.11
CA ILE A 91 11.27 -13.91 -7.73
C ILE A 91 11.80 -15.23 -8.31
N GLY A 92 11.03 -16.33 -8.20
CA GLY A 92 11.42 -17.62 -8.75
C GLY A 92 11.66 -17.57 -10.26
N PHE A 93 10.76 -16.92 -11.00
CA PHE A 93 10.94 -16.72 -12.45
C PHE A 93 12.11 -15.80 -12.77
N THR A 94 12.27 -14.70 -12.05
CA THR A 94 13.37 -13.74 -12.23
C THR A 94 14.73 -14.43 -12.05
N ILE A 95 14.88 -15.21 -10.97
CA ILE A 95 16.08 -16.04 -10.74
C ILE A 95 16.28 -17.02 -11.90
N GLY A 96 15.20 -17.70 -12.32
CA GLY A 96 15.24 -18.63 -13.45
C GLY A 96 15.82 -18.00 -14.72
N ILE A 97 15.33 -16.84 -15.15
CA ILE A 97 15.81 -16.14 -16.35
C ILE A 97 17.25 -15.61 -16.20
N ILE A 98 17.64 -15.17 -15.00
CA ILE A 98 19.01 -14.69 -14.76
C ILE A 98 20.01 -15.83 -14.94
N PHE A 99 19.69 -17.04 -14.46
CA PHE A 99 20.59 -18.19 -14.56
C PHE A 99 20.43 -19.00 -15.85
N TYR A 100 19.41 -18.76 -16.66
CA TYR A 100 19.21 -19.47 -17.92
C TYR A 100 20.13 -18.90 -19.00
N SER A 101 21.23 -19.61 -19.25
CA SER A 101 22.28 -19.22 -20.21
C SER A 101 21.78 -19.09 -21.65
N ASP A 102 20.80 -19.91 -22.05
CA ASP A 102 20.26 -19.91 -23.41
C ASP A 102 19.23 -18.79 -23.64
N TYR A 103 18.90 -18.00 -22.61
CA TYR A 103 17.93 -16.92 -22.77
C TYR A 103 18.43 -15.81 -23.70
N GLU A 104 19.73 -15.49 -23.60
CA GLU A 104 20.38 -14.48 -24.44
C GLU A 104 20.50 -14.94 -25.89
N SER A 105 20.75 -16.23 -26.12
CA SER A 105 20.88 -16.77 -27.48
C SER A 105 19.55 -16.78 -28.24
N ILE A 106 18.42 -16.88 -27.53
CA ILE A 106 17.08 -16.87 -28.12
C ILE A 106 16.59 -15.46 -28.43
N LEU A 107 16.78 -14.50 -27.52
CA LEU A 107 16.21 -13.15 -27.62
C LEU A 107 17.18 -12.10 -28.19
N GLY A 108 18.49 -12.38 -28.13
CA GLY A 108 19.53 -11.37 -28.24
C GLY A 108 19.82 -10.72 -26.89
N GLU A 109 21.09 -10.38 -26.67
CA GLU A 109 21.62 -9.87 -25.40
C GLU A 109 20.88 -8.61 -24.92
N GLU A 110 20.61 -7.65 -25.81
CA GLU A 110 19.92 -6.40 -25.47
C GLU A 110 18.51 -6.64 -24.93
N TYR A 111 17.72 -7.47 -25.60
CA TYR A 111 16.34 -7.78 -25.19
C TYR A 111 16.30 -8.65 -23.93
N ALA A 112 17.20 -9.63 -23.81
CA ALA A 112 17.33 -10.47 -22.62
C ALA A 112 17.66 -9.64 -21.37
N ASN A 113 18.59 -8.70 -21.49
CA ASN A 113 18.96 -7.81 -20.38
C ASN A 113 17.83 -6.84 -20.04
N ALA A 114 17.14 -6.27 -21.04
CA ALA A 114 15.97 -5.42 -20.80
C ALA A 114 14.88 -6.16 -20.00
N ILE A 115 14.56 -7.40 -20.38
CA ILE A 115 13.59 -8.25 -19.68
C ILE A 115 14.07 -8.52 -18.24
N ARG A 116 15.31 -8.97 -18.05
CA ARG A 116 15.88 -9.24 -16.71
C ARG A 116 15.78 -8.03 -15.77
N TYR A 117 16.18 -6.84 -16.21
CA TYR A 117 16.11 -5.64 -15.39
C TYR A 117 14.67 -5.21 -15.10
N SER A 118 13.76 -5.36 -16.08
CA SER A 118 12.34 -5.06 -15.88
C SER A 118 11.69 -6.00 -14.86
N MET A 119 12.07 -7.29 -14.85
CA MET A 119 11.59 -8.29 -13.89
C MET A 119 12.11 -8.03 -12.48
N LEU A 120 13.38 -7.67 -12.36
CA LEU A 120 13.97 -7.28 -11.09
C LEU A 120 13.29 -6.03 -10.52
N ALA A 121 13.04 -5.02 -11.37
CA ALA A 121 12.28 -3.84 -10.98
C ALA A 121 10.84 -4.19 -10.58
N GLY A 122 10.19 -5.10 -11.31
CA GLY A 122 8.87 -5.65 -10.99
C GLY A 122 8.83 -6.27 -9.60
N CYS A 123 9.80 -7.14 -9.26
CA CYS A 123 9.93 -7.73 -7.93
C CYS A 123 10.00 -6.68 -6.82
N ILE A 124 10.81 -5.63 -7.02
CA ILE A 124 10.96 -4.54 -6.06
C ILE A 124 9.63 -3.79 -5.87
N ILE A 125 8.93 -3.47 -6.97
CA ILE A 125 7.63 -2.78 -6.91
C ILE A 125 6.60 -3.63 -6.16
N VAL A 126 6.50 -4.93 -6.48
CA VAL A 126 5.56 -5.85 -5.82
C VAL A 126 5.88 -5.95 -4.32
N PHE A 127 7.15 -6.00 -3.94
CA PHE A 127 7.58 -6.01 -2.54
C PHE A 127 7.20 -4.72 -1.80
N ILE A 128 7.39 -3.55 -2.42
CA ILE A 128 6.96 -2.27 -1.85
C ILE A 128 5.42 -2.25 -1.66
N CYS A 129 4.66 -2.72 -2.65
CA CYS A 129 3.21 -2.83 -2.56
C CYS A 129 2.78 -3.74 -1.39
N PHE A 130 3.49 -4.85 -1.18
CA PHE A 130 3.25 -5.75 -0.06
C PHE A 130 3.49 -5.08 1.30
N ILE A 131 4.60 -4.33 1.46
CA ILE A 131 4.88 -3.57 2.68
C ILE A 131 3.77 -2.55 2.96
N ILE A 132 3.40 -1.74 1.96
CA ILE A 132 2.35 -0.72 2.11
C ILE A 132 1.01 -1.38 2.47
N GLY A 133 0.67 -2.50 1.83
CA GLY A 133 -0.53 -3.26 2.16
C GLY A 133 -0.52 -3.82 3.58
N CYS A 134 0.64 -4.27 4.09
CA CYS A 134 0.80 -4.69 5.48
C CYS A 134 0.57 -3.52 6.45
N TRP A 135 1.09 -2.33 6.15
CA TRP A 135 0.82 -1.11 6.92
C TRP A 135 -0.66 -0.74 6.91
N TYR A 136 -1.32 -0.84 5.76
CA TYR A 136 -2.75 -0.59 5.65
C TYR A 136 -3.58 -1.58 6.48
N ARG A 137 -3.24 -2.87 6.43
CA ARG A 137 -3.84 -3.90 7.30
C ARG A 137 -3.65 -3.58 8.78
N GLY A 138 -2.47 -3.11 9.18
CA GLY A 138 -2.21 -2.65 10.55
C GLY A 138 -3.10 -1.47 10.94
N SER A 139 -3.27 -0.50 10.04
CA SER A 139 -4.17 0.64 10.25
C SER A 139 -5.63 0.20 10.42
N LEU A 140 -6.12 -0.74 9.61
CA LEU A 140 -7.46 -1.32 9.74
C LEU A 140 -7.66 -2.04 11.07
N ARG A 141 -6.68 -2.86 11.48
CA ARG A 141 -6.70 -3.56 12.77
C ARG A 141 -6.81 -2.57 13.94
N ASN A 142 -6.02 -1.51 13.91
CA ASN A 142 -6.05 -0.47 14.94
C ASN A 142 -7.42 0.23 14.98
N ALA A 143 -7.97 0.62 13.83
CA ALA A 143 -9.27 1.25 13.74
C ALA A 143 -10.39 0.34 14.31
N GLN A 144 -10.36 -0.96 13.99
CA GLN A 144 -11.30 -1.94 14.55
C GLN A 144 -11.17 -2.09 16.06
N PHE A 145 -9.93 -2.14 16.58
CA PHE A 145 -9.67 -2.22 18.01
C PHE A 145 -10.20 -0.98 18.75
N TYR A 146 -9.90 0.24 18.27
CA TYR A 146 -10.40 1.47 18.88
C TYR A 146 -11.93 1.55 18.86
N LYS A 147 -12.56 1.09 17.77
CA LYS A 147 -14.02 1.05 17.68
C LYS A 147 -14.64 0.07 18.67
N GLN A 148 -14.09 -1.14 18.80
CA GLN A 148 -14.59 -2.14 19.73
C GLN A 148 -14.42 -1.70 21.19
N ASN A 149 -13.33 -0.99 21.49
CA ASN A 149 -13.01 -0.50 22.83
C ASN A 149 -13.43 0.96 23.07
N ALA A 150 -14.25 1.56 22.20
CA ALA A 150 -14.67 2.95 22.31
C ALA A 150 -15.34 3.24 23.67
N HIS A 151 -16.18 2.31 24.15
CA HIS A 151 -16.84 2.38 25.45
C HIS A 151 -15.88 2.38 26.65
N LEU A 152 -14.64 1.87 26.50
CA LEU A 152 -13.60 1.92 27.52
C LEU A 152 -12.81 3.23 27.49
N LEU A 153 -12.79 3.91 26.34
CA LEU A 153 -12.09 5.18 26.13
C LEU A 153 -12.98 6.38 26.48
N GLU A 154 -14.29 6.26 26.28
CA GLU A 154 -15.30 7.28 26.61
C GLU A 154 -15.41 7.53 28.13
N LYS A 155 -15.03 6.55 28.97
CA LYS A 155 -14.97 6.71 30.44
C LYS A 155 -13.81 7.60 30.94
N ARG A 156 -13.03 8.22 30.06
CA ARG A 156 -11.89 9.06 30.42
C ARG A 156 -12.04 10.54 30.02
N ASP A 157 -13.27 11.06 30.01
CA ASP A 157 -13.52 12.49 30.24
C ASP A 157 -13.23 12.85 31.71
N ILE A 158 -11.98 12.62 32.12
CA ILE A 158 -11.41 13.42 33.19
C ILE A 158 -11.24 14.79 32.51
N LYS A 159 -12.12 15.73 32.85
CA LYS A 159 -11.83 17.16 32.66
C LYS A 159 -10.46 17.41 33.29
N TYR A 160 -9.41 17.39 32.49
CA TYR A 160 -8.21 18.11 32.83
C TYR A 160 -8.59 19.57 32.68
N GLU A 161 -9.15 20.17 33.73
CA GLU A 161 -8.89 21.58 33.98
C GLU A 161 -7.37 21.71 33.89
N THR A 162 -6.87 22.34 32.84
CA THR A 162 -5.46 22.69 32.77
C THR A 162 -5.30 23.91 33.66
N PRO A 163 -4.90 23.77 34.95
CA PRO A 163 -5.04 24.86 35.93
C PRO A 163 -4.05 26.00 35.63
N ARG A 164 -3.16 25.80 34.66
CA ARG A 164 -2.02 26.67 34.36
C ARG A 164 -2.20 27.55 33.12
N THR A 165 -3.09 27.18 32.20
CA THR A 165 -3.27 27.93 30.95
C THR A 165 -4.31 29.03 31.11
N ASP A 166 -5.40 28.77 31.82
CA ASP A 166 -6.49 29.74 31.99
C ASP A 166 -6.14 30.82 33.01
N ALA A 167 -5.53 30.48 34.15
CA ALA A 167 -5.07 31.46 35.14
C ALA A 167 -4.00 32.43 34.57
N LYS A 168 -3.08 31.92 33.74
CA LYS A 168 -2.10 32.78 33.05
C LYS A 168 -2.74 33.61 31.94
N ARG A 169 -3.81 33.13 31.29
CA ARG A 169 -4.57 33.89 30.30
C ARG A 169 -5.31 35.06 30.95
N GLU A 170 -5.96 34.82 32.09
CA GLU A 170 -6.61 35.88 32.88
C GLU A 170 -5.60 36.89 33.43
N GLU A 171 -4.42 36.44 33.89
CA GLU A 171 -3.38 37.36 34.37
C GLU A 171 -2.85 38.26 33.24
N MET A 172 -2.65 37.71 32.04
CA MET A 172 -2.22 38.48 30.86
C MET A 172 -3.31 39.44 30.37
N ALA A 173 -4.59 39.03 30.38
CA ALA A 173 -5.70 39.91 30.03
C ALA A 173 -5.79 41.11 30.99
N ASN A 174 -5.73 40.86 32.30
CA ASN A 174 -5.74 41.92 33.32
C ASN A 174 -4.52 42.87 33.22
N LYS A 175 -3.35 42.36 32.84
CA LYS A 175 -2.16 43.20 32.59
C LYS A 175 -2.36 44.10 31.37
N TYR A 176 -2.98 43.58 30.30
CA TYR A 176 -3.25 44.34 29.09
C TYR A 176 -4.27 45.45 29.33
N ASP A 177 -5.34 45.16 30.07
CA ASP A 177 -6.38 46.15 30.39
C ASP A 177 -5.83 47.30 31.25
N LYS A 178 -4.99 46.98 32.26
CA LYS A 178 -4.31 48.01 33.06
C LYS A 178 -3.35 48.88 32.25
N LEU A 179 -2.67 48.31 31.26
CA LEU A 179 -1.78 49.07 30.37
C LEU A 179 -2.59 49.98 29.43
N LYS A 180 -3.71 49.49 28.90
CA LYS A 180 -4.61 50.26 28.05
C LYS A 180 -5.21 51.45 28.79
N GLU A 181 -5.70 51.24 30.01
CA GLU A 181 -6.27 52.31 30.83
C GLU A 181 -5.22 53.40 31.17
N LYS A 182 -3.95 52.99 31.35
CA LYS A 182 -2.83 53.91 31.59
C LYS A 182 -2.46 54.72 30.34
N TRP A 183 -2.59 54.13 29.15
CA TRP A 183 -2.40 54.82 27.87
C TRP A 183 -3.53 55.79 27.55
N GLU A 184 -4.77 55.46 27.89
CA GLU A 184 -5.94 56.32 27.67
C GLU A 184 -5.98 57.53 28.63
N LYS A 185 -5.27 57.45 29.76
CA LYS A 185 -5.17 58.51 30.77
C LYS A 185 -3.91 59.39 30.65
N SER A 186 -3.02 59.10 29.70
CA SER A 186 -1.80 59.87 29.43
C SER A 186 -1.92 60.70 28.17
#